data_AF-A0A150TU21-F1
#
_entry.id   AF-A0A150TU21-F1
#
_cell.length_a   1.000
_cell.length_b   1.000
_cell.length_c   1.000
_cell.angle_alpha   90.00
_cell.angle_beta   90.00
_cell.angle_gamma   90.00
#
_symmetry.space_group_name_H-M   'P 1'
#
loop_
_entity.id
_entity.type
_entity.pdbx_description
1 polymer ?
#
loop_
_entity_poly.entity_id
_entity_poly.type
_entity_poly.pdbx_seq_one_letter_code
_entity_poly.pdbx_strand_id
1 'polypeptide(L)'
;MLRREQHLRPVVEEARRRGELVVLPDIALAEMMKHPSGWEGTLGQSLQILARDPDLVAIAQCSGELLRREHATGQPCTDIIDDEVTREVRVLLRELPAGGPTLARIRTTISNAQRLGQHQHFDNARNRTLLQDLVAAWRSDLRPEDIRALRQPVSREATMRRLLSERSTTVACATALRGGSFNEDDALMLAVQPSASAHNFLVIVALALNWLAYDGLATASGDKLTNDLADMEYVFLATFCRSLTTLETKVQEMDARMRAVIAERARDLDGVVAQILVSNEERVRVAAYFRWLARGKQDGAALDDWLEAERELNVNGQTAA
;
A
#
# COMPACT_ATOMS: atom_id res chain seq x y z
N MET A 1 3.59 16.29 -11.94
CA MET A 1 5.00 16.56 -11.55
C MET A 1 5.98 16.38 -12.72
N LEU A 2 5.93 15.26 -13.46
CA LEU A 2 6.95 14.86 -14.44
C LEU A 2 7.23 15.84 -15.59
N ARG A 3 6.30 16.76 -15.91
CA ARG A 3 6.48 17.79 -16.94
C ARG A 3 7.25 19.03 -16.46
N ARG A 4 7.54 19.17 -15.17
CA ARG A 4 8.17 20.37 -14.59
C ARG A 4 9.64 20.12 -14.30
N GLU A 5 10.50 20.53 -15.21
CA GLU A 5 11.95 20.31 -15.15
C GLU A 5 12.58 20.80 -13.83
N GLN A 6 12.17 21.98 -13.37
CA GLN A 6 12.64 22.59 -12.11
C GLN A 6 12.42 21.72 -10.85
N HIS A 7 11.49 20.77 -10.88
CA HIS A 7 11.23 19.86 -9.77
C HIS A 7 11.84 18.47 -9.99
N LEU A 8 11.85 17.98 -11.22
CA LEU A 8 12.32 16.62 -11.52
C LEU A 8 13.83 16.53 -11.72
N ARG A 9 14.48 17.55 -12.30
CA ARG A 9 15.93 17.53 -12.54
C ARG A 9 16.75 17.39 -11.25
N PRO A 10 16.45 18.12 -10.15
CA PRO A 10 17.15 17.93 -8.88
C PRO A 10 17.03 16.50 -8.33
N VAL A 11 15.89 15.83 -8.56
CA VAL A 11 15.69 14.43 -8.13
C VAL A 11 16.57 13.47 -8.92
N VAL A 12 16.65 13.65 -10.24
CA VAL A 12 17.50 12.82 -11.12
C VAL A 12 18.98 13.02 -10.77
N GLU A 13 19.40 14.26 -10.52
CA GLU A 13 20.77 14.59 -10.10
C GLU A 13 21.11 13.99 -8.73
N GLU A 14 20.16 14.04 -7.79
CA GLU A 14 20.33 13.43 -6.48
C GLU A 14 20.46 11.90 -6.56
N ALA A 15 19.59 11.26 -7.36
CA ALA A 15 19.63 9.83 -7.59
C ALA A 15 20.98 9.42 -8.19
N ARG A 16 21.44 10.14 -9.23
CA ARG A 16 22.76 9.92 -9.84
C ARG A 16 23.88 10.04 -8.82
N ARG A 17 23.88 11.10 -8.00
CA ARG A 17 24.92 11.35 -7.00
C ARG A 17 25.02 10.23 -5.96
N ARG A 18 23.89 9.58 -5.64
CA ARG A 18 23.81 8.50 -4.65
C ARG A 18 23.94 7.10 -5.24
N GLY A 19 23.94 6.96 -6.56
CA GLY A 19 23.80 5.64 -7.19
C GLY A 19 22.42 5.00 -6.95
N GLU A 20 21.39 5.83 -6.77
CA GLU A 20 19.99 5.41 -6.62
C GLU A 20 19.25 5.49 -7.96
N LEU A 21 18.07 4.85 -8.04
CA LEU A 21 17.17 4.91 -9.19
C LEU A 21 15.98 5.84 -8.92
N VAL A 22 15.45 6.43 -9.99
CA VAL A 22 14.16 7.12 -10.01
C VAL A 22 13.09 6.10 -10.37
N VAL A 23 12.29 5.71 -9.38
CA VAL A 23 11.20 4.75 -9.56
C VAL A 23 9.94 5.47 -10.04
N LEU A 24 9.39 5.02 -11.16
CA LEU A 24 8.07 5.42 -11.64
C LEU A 24 7.06 4.31 -11.31
N PRO A 25 5.94 4.65 -10.66
CA PRO A 25 4.88 3.67 -10.47
C PRO A 25 4.15 3.42 -11.78
N ASP A 26 3.66 2.21 -11.99
CA ASP A 26 2.91 1.81 -13.19
C ASP A 26 1.64 2.66 -13.38
N ILE A 27 0.97 3.04 -12.28
CA ILE A 27 -0.19 3.94 -12.30
C ILE A 27 0.13 5.29 -12.96
N ALA A 28 1.35 5.81 -12.83
CA ALA A 28 1.74 7.04 -13.51
C ALA A 28 1.74 6.88 -15.04
N LEU A 29 2.22 5.73 -15.53
CA LEU A 29 2.17 5.39 -16.96
C LEU A 29 0.72 5.23 -17.41
N ALA A 30 -0.10 4.53 -16.63
CA ALA A 30 -1.52 4.37 -16.92
C ALA A 30 -2.24 5.73 -17.01
N GLU A 31 -1.96 6.66 -16.08
CA GLU A 31 -2.53 8.00 -16.08
C GLU A 31 -2.09 8.85 -17.27
N MET A 32 -0.81 8.76 -17.67
CA MET A 32 -0.33 9.41 -18.90
C MET A 32 -1.05 8.89 -20.14
N MET A 33 -1.48 7.62 -20.10
CA MET A 33 -2.06 6.95 -21.26
C MET A 33 -3.57 6.78 -21.20
N LYS A 34 -4.28 7.32 -20.20
CA LYS A 34 -5.72 7.07 -20.01
C LYS A 34 -6.64 7.72 -21.05
N HIS A 35 -6.19 8.75 -21.75
CA HIS A 35 -6.99 9.47 -22.75
C HIS A 35 -6.76 8.91 -24.17
N PRO A 36 -7.78 8.36 -24.85
CA PRO A 36 -7.62 7.77 -26.18
C PRO A 36 -7.03 8.73 -27.20
N SER A 37 -7.45 9.99 -27.17
CA SER A 37 -6.85 11.07 -27.94
C SER A 37 -5.76 11.76 -27.13
N GLY A 38 -4.55 11.85 -27.68
CA GLY A 38 -3.47 12.65 -27.11
C GLY A 38 -2.61 11.97 -26.03
N TRP A 39 -2.77 10.66 -25.78
CA TRP A 39 -1.89 9.93 -24.87
C TRP A 39 -0.41 10.03 -25.29
N GLU A 40 -0.09 9.95 -26.59
CA GLU A 40 1.29 10.05 -27.07
C GLU A 40 1.94 11.39 -26.70
N GLY A 41 1.21 12.49 -26.92
CA GLY A 41 1.69 13.83 -26.57
C GLY A 41 1.88 13.98 -25.06
N THR A 42 0.96 13.44 -24.27
CA THR A 42 1.06 13.44 -22.81
C THR A 42 2.24 12.61 -22.32
N LEU A 43 2.42 11.41 -22.84
CA LEU A 43 3.52 10.50 -22.51
C LEU A 43 4.87 11.14 -22.87
N GLY A 44 5.00 11.63 -24.11
CA GLY A 44 6.21 12.28 -24.59
C GLY A 44 6.61 13.48 -23.74
N GLN A 45 5.69 14.42 -23.49
CA GLN A 45 5.95 15.60 -22.66
C GLN A 45 6.30 15.24 -21.21
N SER A 46 5.69 14.19 -20.66
CA SER A 46 5.91 13.80 -19.27
C SER A 46 7.23 13.05 -19.09
N LEU A 47 7.64 12.26 -20.07
CA LEU A 47 8.87 11.47 -19.99
C LEU A 47 10.11 12.16 -20.60
N GLN A 48 9.96 13.27 -21.34
CA GLN A 48 11.08 13.95 -22.02
C GLN A 48 12.26 14.32 -21.09
N ILE A 49 12.00 14.63 -19.83
CA ILE A 49 13.02 15.00 -18.85
C ILE A 49 13.84 13.77 -18.43
N LEU A 50 13.15 12.65 -18.23
CA LEU A 50 13.72 11.34 -17.88
C LEU A 50 14.39 10.65 -19.06
N ALA A 51 13.94 10.94 -20.29
CA ALA A 51 14.54 10.44 -21.53
C ALA A 51 16.01 10.85 -21.71
N ARG A 52 16.47 11.89 -20.99
CA ARG A 52 17.87 12.29 -20.95
C ARG A 52 18.76 11.36 -20.14
N ASP A 53 18.15 10.58 -19.24
CA ASP A 53 18.83 9.73 -18.25
C ASP A 53 18.12 8.37 -18.08
N PRO A 54 17.89 7.61 -19.17
CA PRO A 54 17.05 6.41 -19.13
C PRO A 54 17.55 5.36 -18.14
N ASP A 55 18.87 5.20 -17.99
CA ASP A 55 19.47 4.20 -17.12
C ASP A 55 19.24 4.46 -15.62
N LEU A 56 18.82 5.66 -15.24
CA LEU A 56 18.42 5.99 -13.87
C LEU A 56 16.94 5.69 -13.59
N VAL A 57 16.15 5.34 -14.60
CA VAL A 57 14.70 5.09 -14.43
C VAL A 57 14.46 3.62 -14.16
N ALA A 58 13.58 3.32 -13.19
CA ALA A 58 13.03 2.00 -12.96
C ALA A 58 11.50 2.08 -12.89
N ILE A 59 10.83 0.99 -13.24
CA ILE A 59 9.38 0.86 -13.12
C ILE A 59 9.07 -0.03 -11.92
N ALA A 60 8.12 0.42 -11.10
CA ALA A 60 7.62 -0.41 -10.01
C ALA A 60 6.69 -1.51 -10.54
N GLN A 61 6.71 -2.67 -9.90
CA GLN A 61 5.67 -3.69 -10.04
C GLN A 61 4.32 -3.09 -9.60
N CYS A 62 3.24 -3.48 -10.27
CA CYS A 62 1.91 -3.06 -9.86
C CYS A 62 1.59 -3.64 -8.47
N SER A 63 0.86 -2.88 -7.64
CA SER A 63 0.51 -3.30 -6.27
C SER A 63 -0.18 -4.66 -6.26
N GLY A 64 -1.06 -4.92 -7.22
CA GLY A 64 -1.73 -6.21 -7.36
C GLY A 64 -0.78 -7.39 -7.58
N GLU A 65 0.36 -7.20 -8.25
CA GLU A 65 1.36 -8.25 -8.42
C GLU A 65 2.16 -8.51 -7.15
N LEU A 66 2.55 -7.44 -6.44
CA LEU A 66 3.22 -7.55 -5.14
C LEU A 66 2.34 -8.32 -4.15
N LEU A 67 1.07 -7.95 -4.04
CA LEU A 67 0.11 -8.62 -3.15
C LEU A 67 -0.15 -10.07 -3.56
N ARG A 68 -0.25 -10.37 -4.86
CA ARG A 68 -0.37 -11.75 -5.35
C ARG A 68 0.85 -12.59 -5.01
N ARG A 69 2.06 -12.03 -5.12
CA ARG A 69 3.30 -12.73 -4.78
C ARG A 69 3.37 -13.06 -3.29
N GLU A 70 3.01 -12.12 -2.43
CA GLU A 70 2.92 -12.39 -0.99
C GLU A 70 1.86 -13.44 -0.67
N HIS A 71 0.69 -13.37 -1.32
CA HIS A 71 -0.34 -14.40 -1.17
C HIS A 71 0.13 -15.79 -1.62
N ALA A 72 0.86 -15.87 -2.73
CA ALA A 72 1.33 -17.14 -3.27
C ALA A 72 2.46 -17.76 -2.44
N THR A 73 3.30 -16.93 -1.82
CA THR A 73 4.52 -17.38 -1.13
C THR A 73 4.40 -17.39 0.39
N GLY A 74 3.43 -16.66 0.95
CA GLY A 74 3.36 -16.37 2.38
C GLY A 74 4.45 -15.40 2.86
N GLN A 75 5.36 -14.95 1.99
CA GLN A 75 6.54 -14.19 2.38
C GLN A 75 6.40 -12.70 2.05
N PRO A 76 6.95 -11.78 2.87
CA PRO A 76 6.96 -10.37 2.55
C PRO A 76 7.67 -10.07 1.23
N CYS A 77 7.10 -9.17 0.44
CA CYS A 77 7.69 -8.65 -0.79
C CYS A 77 8.10 -7.19 -0.61
N THR A 78 9.41 -6.95 -0.61
CA THR A 78 9.99 -5.60 -0.55
C THR A 78 10.67 -5.19 -1.85
N ASP A 79 10.85 -6.13 -2.78
CA ASP A 79 11.39 -5.84 -4.11
C ASP A 79 10.26 -5.35 -5.02
N ILE A 80 10.15 -4.03 -5.08
CA ILE A 80 9.13 -3.34 -5.85
C ILE A 80 9.52 -3.12 -7.31
N ILE A 81 10.72 -3.48 -7.76
CA ILE A 81 11.15 -3.17 -9.13
C ILE A 81 10.69 -4.26 -10.10
N ASP A 82 10.14 -3.84 -11.24
CA ASP A 82 9.84 -4.71 -12.36
C ASP A 82 10.99 -4.60 -13.38
N ASP A 83 11.94 -5.53 -13.35
CA ASP A 83 13.11 -5.49 -14.22
C ASP A 83 12.75 -5.64 -15.71
N GLU A 84 11.72 -6.41 -16.02
CA GLU A 84 11.27 -6.62 -17.40
C GLU A 84 10.68 -5.33 -17.97
N VAL A 85 9.70 -4.75 -17.27
CA VAL A 85 9.06 -3.50 -17.68
C VAL A 85 10.06 -2.34 -17.62
N THR A 86 10.97 -2.33 -16.65
CA THR A 86 12.07 -1.36 -16.59
C THR A 86 12.90 -1.37 -17.87
N ARG A 87 13.29 -2.56 -18.36
CA ARG A 87 14.07 -2.67 -19.60
C ARG A 87 13.32 -2.08 -20.79
N GLU A 88 12.05 -2.42 -20.94
CA GLU A 88 11.21 -1.91 -22.04
C GLU A 88 10.99 -0.40 -21.96
N VAL A 89 10.76 0.15 -20.76
CA VAL A 89 10.62 1.60 -20.59
C VAL A 89 11.94 2.32 -20.87
N ARG A 90 13.10 1.78 -20.50
CA ARG A 90 14.38 2.39 -20.87
C ARG A 90 14.60 2.42 -22.37
N VAL A 91 14.15 1.41 -23.10
CA VAL A 91 14.15 1.43 -24.58
C VAL A 91 13.20 2.52 -25.09
N LEU A 92 11.95 2.57 -24.59
CA LEU A 92 10.99 3.61 -24.95
C LEU A 92 11.56 5.02 -24.73
N LEU A 93 12.17 5.28 -23.57
CA LEU A 93 12.77 6.57 -23.23
C LEU A 93 13.84 7.01 -24.23
N ARG A 94 14.67 6.08 -24.70
CA ARG A 94 15.69 6.35 -25.74
C ARG A 94 15.07 6.61 -27.11
N GLU A 95 13.94 5.99 -27.41
CA GLU A 95 13.21 6.16 -28.68
C GLU A 95 12.35 7.43 -28.73
N LEU A 96 11.93 7.98 -27.58
CA LEU A 96 10.99 9.12 -27.53
C LEU A 96 11.31 10.30 -28.46
N PRO A 97 12.57 10.76 -28.63
CA PRO A 97 12.88 11.90 -29.49
C PRO A 97 12.65 11.66 -30.99
N ALA A 98 12.84 10.42 -31.46
CA ALA A 98 12.80 10.06 -32.87
C ALA A 98 11.57 9.19 -33.23
N GLY A 99 10.84 8.72 -32.21
CA GLY A 99 9.97 7.56 -32.33
C GLY A 99 10.78 6.27 -32.47
N GLY A 100 10.10 5.14 -32.36
CA GLY A 100 10.74 3.84 -32.53
C GLY A 100 9.78 2.65 -32.43
N PRO A 101 10.31 1.42 -32.57
CA PRO A 101 9.53 0.20 -32.56
C PRO A 101 8.70 0.01 -31.28
N THR A 102 9.21 0.43 -30.13
CA THR A 102 8.52 0.30 -28.84
C THR A 102 7.28 1.17 -28.82
N LEU A 103 7.41 2.44 -29.23
CA LEU A 103 6.25 3.34 -29.33
C LEU A 103 5.24 2.84 -30.38
N ALA A 104 5.71 2.30 -31.50
CA ALA A 104 4.83 1.69 -32.51
C ALA A 104 4.05 0.48 -31.96
N ARG A 105 4.67 -0.36 -31.13
CA ARG A 105 4.01 -1.48 -30.46
C ARG A 105 2.99 -1.02 -29.41
N ILE A 106 3.26 0.07 -28.69
CA ILE A 106 2.28 0.66 -27.77
C ILE A 106 1.05 1.13 -28.57
N ARG A 107 1.24 1.80 -29.72
CA ARG A 107 0.11 2.24 -30.58
C ARG A 107 -0.84 1.11 -30.97
N THR A 108 -0.32 -0.08 -31.24
CA THR A 108 -1.15 -1.22 -31.67
C THR A 108 -1.90 -1.88 -30.51
N THR A 109 -1.48 -1.65 -29.26
CA THR A 109 -2.03 -2.33 -28.08
C THR A 109 -2.78 -1.41 -27.12
N ILE A 110 -2.54 -0.10 -27.18
CA ILE A 110 -2.98 0.86 -26.17
C ILE A 110 -4.50 0.94 -26.03
N SER A 111 -5.27 0.85 -27.11
CA SER A 111 -6.74 0.90 -27.03
C SER A 111 -7.31 -0.26 -26.21
N ASN A 112 -6.70 -1.45 -26.28
CA ASN A 112 -7.10 -2.58 -25.47
C ASN A 112 -6.69 -2.39 -24.00
N ALA A 113 -5.47 -1.90 -23.77
CA ALA A 113 -4.99 -1.61 -22.42
C ALA A 113 -5.82 -0.52 -21.73
N GLN A 114 -6.20 0.55 -22.43
CA GLN A 114 -7.07 1.63 -21.93
C GLN A 114 -8.44 1.10 -21.50
N ARG A 115 -9.05 0.25 -22.33
CA ARG A 115 -10.34 -0.38 -22.02
C ARG A 115 -10.24 -1.29 -20.80
N LEU A 116 -9.19 -2.09 -20.70
CA LEU A 116 -8.95 -2.94 -19.52
C LEU A 116 -8.73 -2.09 -18.26
N GLY A 117 -7.90 -1.05 -18.36
CA GLY A 117 -7.62 -0.14 -17.25
C GLY A 117 -8.85 0.60 -16.75
N GLN A 118 -9.75 1.03 -17.64
CA GLN A 118 -11.04 1.63 -17.29
C GLN A 118 -11.91 0.70 -16.42
N HIS A 119 -11.93 -0.60 -16.73
CA HIS A 119 -12.69 -1.57 -15.95
C HIS A 119 -12.03 -1.92 -14.61
N GLN A 120 -10.70 -1.90 -14.53
CA GLN A 120 -9.97 -2.34 -13.34
C GLN A 120 -9.79 -1.25 -12.29
N HIS A 121 -9.41 -0.03 -12.70
CA HIS A 121 -9.02 1.04 -11.77
C HIS A 121 -10.13 2.06 -11.51
N PHE A 122 -11.18 2.11 -12.35
CA PHE A 122 -12.18 3.17 -12.31
C PHE A 122 -13.60 2.66 -12.03
N ASP A 123 -13.72 1.53 -11.33
CA ASP A 123 -15.00 1.08 -10.76
C ASP A 123 -15.39 1.95 -9.55
N ASN A 124 -15.98 3.10 -9.86
CA ASN A 124 -16.43 4.10 -8.90
C ASN A 124 -17.41 3.51 -7.85
N ALA A 125 -18.19 2.49 -8.20
CA ALA A 125 -19.16 1.88 -7.29
C ALA A 125 -18.43 1.00 -6.27
N ARG A 126 -17.56 0.10 -6.74
CA ARG A 126 -16.73 -0.75 -5.88
C ARG A 126 -15.83 0.07 -4.94
N ASN A 127 -15.17 1.09 -5.48
CA ASN A 127 -14.29 1.98 -4.71
C ASN A 127 -15.06 2.72 -3.60
N ARG A 128 -16.29 3.17 -3.89
CA ARG A 128 -17.16 3.78 -2.89
C ARG A 128 -17.53 2.79 -1.80
N THR A 129 -17.99 1.59 -2.15
CA THR A 129 -18.37 0.57 -1.17
C THR A 129 -17.20 0.24 -0.25
N LEU A 130 -16.01 0.00 -0.81
CA LEU A 130 -14.80 -0.25 -0.03
C LEU A 130 -14.53 0.85 1.01
N LEU A 131 -14.55 2.12 0.60
CA LEU A 131 -14.29 3.24 1.51
C LEU A 131 -15.42 3.43 2.53
N GLN A 132 -16.68 3.21 2.14
CA GLN A 132 -17.83 3.30 3.04
C GLN A 132 -17.74 2.24 4.13
N ASP A 133 -17.43 1.00 3.77
CA ASP A 133 -17.30 -0.11 4.71
C ASP A 133 -16.13 0.12 5.68
N LEU A 134 -14.99 0.58 5.17
CA LEU A 134 -13.84 0.93 6.02
C LEU A 134 -14.15 2.08 6.98
N VAL A 135 -14.77 3.16 6.49
CA VAL A 135 -15.15 4.30 7.35
C VAL A 135 -16.20 3.88 8.38
N ALA A 136 -17.15 3.02 8.01
CA ALA A 136 -18.15 2.49 8.94
C ALA A 136 -17.50 1.63 10.04
N ALA A 137 -16.59 0.72 9.66
CA ALA A 137 -15.83 -0.09 10.61
C ALA A 137 -15.05 0.77 11.60
N TRP A 138 -14.26 1.73 11.11
CA TRP A 138 -13.52 2.66 11.99
C TRP A 138 -14.43 3.53 12.85
N ARG A 139 -15.56 3.99 12.32
CA ARG A 139 -16.53 4.75 13.12
C ARG A 139 -17.13 3.92 14.25
N SER A 140 -17.29 2.61 14.07
CA SER A 140 -17.76 1.68 15.10
C SER A 140 -16.68 1.36 16.14
N ASP A 141 -15.42 1.24 15.70
CA ASP A 141 -14.32 0.81 16.57
C ASP A 141 -13.69 1.98 17.36
N LEU A 142 -13.76 3.20 16.83
CA LEU A 142 -13.15 4.38 17.47
C LEU A 142 -14.03 4.96 18.57
N ARG A 143 -13.38 5.42 19.63
CA ARG A 143 -14.05 6.14 20.71
C ARG A 143 -14.47 7.55 20.24
N PRO A 144 -15.54 8.13 20.81
CA PRO A 144 -15.99 9.47 20.43
C PRO A 144 -14.90 10.55 20.54
N GLU A 145 -13.99 10.44 21.52
CA GLU A 145 -12.84 11.33 21.68
C GLU A 145 -11.84 11.25 20.52
N ASP A 146 -11.59 10.04 19.98
CA ASP A 146 -10.69 9.83 18.86
C ASP A 146 -11.28 10.45 17.59
N ILE A 147 -12.58 10.24 17.35
CA ILE A 147 -13.31 10.86 16.22
C ILE A 147 -13.27 12.39 16.32
N ARG A 148 -13.48 12.94 17.53
CA ARG A 148 -13.38 14.39 17.77
C ARG A 148 -11.97 14.90 17.49
N ALA A 149 -10.95 14.20 17.95
CA ALA A 149 -9.55 14.56 17.78
C ALA A 149 -9.09 14.48 16.30
N LEU A 150 -9.61 13.51 15.53
CA LEU A 150 -9.40 13.42 14.07
C LEU A 150 -10.00 14.63 13.33
N ARG A 151 -11.16 15.12 13.78
CA ARG A 151 -11.83 16.28 13.17
C ARG A 151 -11.11 17.61 13.46
N GLN A 152 -10.37 17.69 14.56
CA GLN A 152 -9.61 18.89 14.95
C GLN A 152 -8.24 18.97 14.25
N PRO A 153 -7.95 20.01 13.44
CA PRO A 153 -6.69 20.11 12.70
C PRO A 153 -5.43 20.00 13.57
N VAL A 154 -5.46 20.56 14.79
CA VAL A 154 -4.31 20.60 15.72
C VAL A 154 -3.93 19.20 16.22
N SER A 155 -4.92 18.33 16.47
CA SER A 155 -4.69 16.99 17.01
C SER A 155 -4.76 15.88 15.96
N ARG A 156 -5.24 16.17 14.75
CA ARG A 156 -5.50 15.18 13.70
C ARG A 156 -4.29 14.31 13.40
N GLU A 157 -3.15 14.95 13.13
CA GLU A 157 -1.94 14.22 12.71
C GLU A 157 -1.43 13.28 13.82
N ALA A 158 -1.32 13.78 15.04
CA ALA A 158 -0.91 12.98 16.19
C ALA A 158 -1.90 11.83 16.46
N THR A 159 -3.20 12.07 16.29
CA THR A 159 -4.24 11.05 16.46
C THR A 159 -4.15 9.98 15.39
N MET A 160 -4.05 10.35 14.10
CA MET A 160 -3.90 9.39 13.00
C MET A 160 -2.65 8.54 13.18
N ARG A 161 -1.51 9.17 13.48
CA ARG A 161 -0.24 8.47 13.67
C ARG A 161 -0.31 7.46 14.81
N ARG A 162 -0.88 7.85 15.96
CA ARG A 162 -1.09 6.92 17.08
C ARG A 162 -1.96 5.74 16.66
N LEU A 163 -3.17 5.98 16.14
CA LEU A 163 -4.11 4.92 15.75
C LEU A 163 -3.47 3.94 14.75
N LEU A 164 -2.74 4.45 13.75
CA LEU A 164 -2.11 3.63 12.72
C LEU A 164 -0.89 2.83 13.23
N SER A 165 -0.26 3.28 14.31
CA SER A 165 0.89 2.60 14.92
C SER A 165 0.49 1.60 16.02
N GLU A 166 -0.77 1.63 16.48
CA GLU A 166 -1.25 0.73 17.53
C GLU A 166 -1.23 -0.76 17.12
N ARG A 167 -1.02 -1.62 18.13
CA ARG A 167 -1.08 -3.10 17.96
C ARG A 167 -2.43 -3.56 17.42
N SER A 168 -3.52 -2.89 17.79
CA SER A 168 -4.87 -3.15 17.27
C SER A 168 -4.93 -3.07 15.74
N THR A 169 -4.27 -2.08 15.14
CA THR A 169 -4.19 -1.92 13.68
C THR A 169 -3.38 -3.04 13.02
N THR A 170 -2.32 -3.53 13.68
CA THR A 170 -1.58 -4.72 13.23
C THR A 170 -2.46 -5.97 13.24
N VAL A 171 -3.24 -6.17 14.31
CA VAL A 171 -4.19 -7.29 14.45
C VAL A 171 -5.31 -7.20 13.41
N ALA A 172 -5.81 -5.99 13.13
CA ALA A 172 -6.79 -5.75 12.09
C ALA A 172 -6.23 -6.10 10.70
N CYS A 173 -4.97 -5.74 10.42
CA CYS A 173 -4.27 -6.12 9.20
C CYS A 173 -4.18 -7.65 9.04
N ALA A 174 -3.70 -8.37 10.07
CA ALA A 174 -3.64 -9.84 10.05
C ALA A 174 -5.03 -10.47 9.86
N THR A 175 -6.06 -9.91 10.48
CA THR A 175 -7.45 -10.39 10.32
C THR A 175 -7.97 -10.16 8.91
N ALA A 176 -7.67 -9.01 8.30
CA ALA A 176 -8.02 -8.73 6.90
C ALA A 176 -7.31 -9.69 5.94
N LEU A 177 -6.03 -10.00 6.19
CA LEU A 177 -5.28 -10.97 5.38
C LEU A 177 -5.84 -12.39 5.52
N ARG A 178 -6.20 -12.85 6.72
CA ARG A 178 -6.90 -14.14 6.89
C ARG A 178 -8.22 -14.19 6.10
N GLY A 179 -9.00 -13.10 6.11
CA GLY A 179 -10.19 -12.97 5.26
C GLY A 179 -9.89 -13.03 3.75
N GLY A 180 -8.66 -12.68 3.35
CA GLY A 180 -8.12 -12.80 2.01
C GLY A 180 -7.52 -14.17 1.67
N SER A 181 -7.78 -15.22 2.46
CA SER A 181 -7.29 -16.60 2.26
C SER A 181 -5.81 -16.86 2.53
N PHE A 182 -5.12 -15.94 3.23
CA PHE A 182 -3.82 -16.25 3.81
C PHE A 182 -3.98 -17.22 4.99
N ASN A 183 -3.03 -18.14 5.18
CA ASN A 183 -3.00 -18.92 6.42
C ASN A 183 -2.65 -17.99 7.62
N GLU A 184 -2.92 -18.46 8.83
CA GLU A 184 -2.82 -17.63 10.03
C GLU A 184 -1.39 -17.15 10.32
N ASP A 185 -0.40 -18.02 10.19
CA ASP A 185 1.00 -17.69 10.45
C ASP A 185 1.52 -16.66 9.41
N ASP A 186 1.22 -16.86 8.12
CA ASP A 186 1.59 -15.93 7.05
C ASP A 186 0.90 -14.57 7.21
N ALA A 187 -0.39 -14.55 7.54
CA ALA A 187 -1.14 -13.32 7.76
C ALA A 187 -0.55 -12.49 8.91
N LEU A 188 -0.17 -13.14 10.02
CA LEU A 188 0.48 -12.47 11.14
C LEU A 188 1.87 -11.96 10.75
N MET A 189 2.68 -12.80 10.11
CA MET A 189 4.03 -12.44 9.65
C MET A 189 3.99 -11.24 8.70
N LEU A 190 3.13 -11.26 7.68
CA LEU A 190 2.96 -10.16 6.73
C LEU A 190 2.43 -8.90 7.40
N ALA A 191 1.48 -9.00 8.34
CA ALA A 191 0.96 -7.84 9.05
C ALA A 191 2.01 -7.14 9.93
N VAL A 192 2.98 -7.90 10.42
CA VAL A 192 4.04 -7.44 11.32
C VAL A 192 5.25 -6.95 10.53
N GLN A 193 5.78 -7.74 9.60
CA GLN A 193 7.00 -7.40 8.89
C GLN A 193 6.78 -6.34 7.81
N PRO A 194 7.84 -5.65 7.34
CA PRO A 194 7.75 -4.78 6.18
C PRO A 194 7.33 -5.58 4.94
N SER A 195 6.04 -5.49 4.60
CA SER A 195 5.39 -6.24 3.53
C SER A 195 4.53 -5.31 2.68
N ALA A 196 4.34 -5.66 1.40
CA ALA A 196 3.42 -4.98 0.51
C ALA A 196 2.00 -4.97 1.08
N SER A 197 1.55 -6.09 1.64
CA SER A 197 0.24 -6.25 2.29
C SER A 197 0.05 -5.29 3.45
N ALA A 198 1.00 -5.23 4.38
CA ALA A 198 0.89 -4.34 5.54
C ALA A 198 0.95 -2.86 5.12
N HIS A 199 1.86 -2.50 4.21
CA HIS A 199 1.99 -1.13 3.74
C HIS A 199 0.74 -0.69 2.97
N ASN A 200 0.21 -1.53 2.08
CA ASN A 200 -1.03 -1.25 1.35
C ASN A 200 -2.20 -1.09 2.33
N PHE A 201 -2.35 -2.00 3.29
CA PHE A 201 -3.39 -1.92 4.33
C PHE A 201 -3.30 -0.60 5.10
N LEU A 202 -2.11 -0.21 5.56
CA LEU A 202 -1.91 1.03 6.32
C LEU A 202 -2.31 2.27 5.51
N VAL A 203 -1.95 2.33 4.23
CA VAL A 203 -2.28 3.47 3.37
C VAL A 203 -3.79 3.57 3.15
N ILE A 204 -4.46 2.45 2.87
CA ILE A 204 -5.91 2.41 2.67
C ILE A 204 -6.67 2.78 3.96
N VAL A 205 -6.22 2.28 5.10
CA VAL A 205 -6.77 2.66 6.41
C VAL A 205 -6.53 4.15 6.69
N ALA A 206 -5.35 4.68 6.39
CA ALA A 206 -5.05 6.09 6.58
C ALA A 206 -5.96 6.98 5.71
N LEU A 207 -6.27 6.55 4.49
CA LEU A 207 -7.24 7.23 3.62
C LEU A 207 -8.65 7.19 4.22
N ALA A 208 -9.10 6.05 4.76
CA ALA A 208 -10.40 5.93 5.42
C ALA A 208 -10.50 6.85 6.66
N LEU A 209 -9.48 6.87 7.51
CA LEU A 209 -9.40 7.79 8.66
C LEU A 209 -9.43 9.25 8.21
N ASN A 210 -8.78 9.58 7.09
CA ASN A 210 -8.84 10.92 6.51
C ASN A 210 -10.26 11.29 6.08
N TRP A 211 -10.99 10.37 5.43
CA TRP A 211 -12.40 10.59 5.09
C TRP A 211 -13.30 10.75 6.32
N LEU A 212 -13.06 9.98 7.39
CA LEU A 212 -13.76 10.11 8.65
C LEU A 212 -13.51 11.47 9.33
N ALA A 213 -12.29 11.99 9.22
CA ALA A 213 -11.89 13.29 9.76
C ALA A 213 -12.59 14.48 9.09
N TYR A 214 -12.92 14.38 7.79
CA TYR A 214 -13.58 15.45 7.04
C TYR A 214 -15.10 15.27 6.86
N ASP A 215 -15.65 14.09 7.19
CA ASP A 215 -17.07 13.73 7.05
C ASP A 215 -17.64 13.96 5.63
N GLY A 216 -16.78 13.93 4.61
CA GLY A 216 -17.13 14.25 3.22
C GLY A 216 -17.45 13.04 2.34
N LEU A 217 -17.35 11.82 2.85
CA LEU A 217 -17.43 10.61 2.03
C LEU A 217 -18.81 10.43 1.39
N ALA A 218 -19.89 10.77 2.12
CA ALA A 218 -21.26 10.62 1.63
C ALA A 218 -21.54 11.51 0.40
N THR A 219 -20.92 12.68 0.32
CA THR A 219 -21.15 13.69 -0.73
C THR A 219 -20.07 13.71 -1.81
N ALA A 220 -18.96 12.98 -1.62
CA ALA A 220 -17.89 12.87 -2.61
C ALA A 220 -18.40 12.24 -3.92
N SER A 221 -17.93 12.72 -5.07
CA SER A 221 -18.18 12.08 -6.36
C SER A 221 -17.39 10.76 -6.47
N GLY A 222 -17.88 9.83 -7.31
CA GLY A 222 -17.15 8.58 -7.58
C GLY A 222 -15.72 8.84 -8.07
N ASP A 223 -15.56 9.79 -9.00
CA ASP A 223 -14.25 10.15 -9.54
C ASP A 223 -13.29 10.67 -8.47
N LYS A 224 -13.79 11.45 -7.49
CA LYS A 224 -12.94 11.91 -6.39
C LYS A 224 -12.44 10.75 -5.54
N LEU A 225 -13.30 9.77 -5.26
CA LEU A 225 -12.92 8.59 -4.46
C LEU A 225 -11.91 7.72 -5.20
N THR A 226 -12.12 7.53 -6.49
CA THR A 226 -11.20 6.78 -7.34
C THR A 226 -9.85 7.47 -7.48
N ASN A 227 -9.83 8.80 -7.69
CA ASN A 227 -8.57 9.56 -7.71
C ASN A 227 -7.87 9.49 -6.36
N ASP A 228 -8.59 9.64 -5.26
CA ASP A 228 -8.03 9.53 -3.92
C ASP A 228 -7.41 8.16 -3.64
N LEU A 229 -7.96 7.07 -4.20
CA LEU A 229 -7.38 5.73 -4.13
C LEU A 229 -6.17 5.57 -5.07
N ALA A 230 -6.22 6.13 -6.27
CA ALA A 230 -5.07 6.13 -7.18
C ALA A 230 -3.89 6.91 -6.58
N ASP A 231 -4.15 8.03 -5.89
CA ASP A 231 -3.14 8.78 -5.14
C ASP A 231 -2.45 7.91 -4.07
N MET A 232 -3.18 6.96 -3.48
CA MET A 232 -2.64 6.05 -2.48
C MET A 232 -1.67 5.02 -3.05
N GLU A 233 -1.77 4.67 -4.34
CA GLU A 233 -0.75 3.81 -4.99
C GLU A 233 0.62 4.48 -5.00
N TYR A 234 0.67 5.80 -5.23
CA TYR A 234 1.91 6.57 -5.14
C TYR A 234 2.49 6.55 -3.72
N VAL A 235 1.63 6.73 -2.71
CA VAL A 235 2.05 6.69 -1.30
C VAL A 235 2.53 5.30 -0.92
N PHE A 236 1.77 4.26 -1.29
CA PHE A 236 2.09 2.86 -1.04
C PHE A 236 3.47 2.51 -1.58
N LEU A 237 3.74 2.75 -2.87
CA LEU A 237 5.06 2.45 -3.45
C LEU A 237 6.16 3.32 -2.82
N ALA A 238 5.85 4.57 -2.49
CA ALA A 238 6.81 5.44 -1.83
C ALA A 238 7.28 4.94 -0.46
N THR A 239 6.49 4.10 0.23
CA THR A 239 6.89 3.51 1.52
C THR A 239 8.14 2.62 1.42
N PHE A 240 8.44 2.09 0.23
CA PHE A 240 9.65 1.29 -0.07
C PHE A 240 10.79 2.13 -0.65
N CYS A 241 10.53 3.41 -0.96
CA CYS A 241 11.50 4.34 -1.51
C CYS A 241 12.04 5.27 -0.42
N ARG A 242 13.18 5.92 -0.70
CA ARG A 242 13.75 6.94 0.21
C ARG A 242 12.84 8.17 0.39
N SER A 243 12.18 8.59 -0.69
CA SER A 243 11.32 9.78 -0.70
C SER A 243 10.35 9.74 -1.87
N LEU A 244 9.15 10.31 -1.69
CA LEU A 244 8.24 10.62 -2.78
C LEU A 244 8.49 12.02 -3.31
N THR A 245 8.54 12.19 -4.63
CA THR A 245 8.45 13.53 -5.23
C THR A 245 7.09 13.72 -5.88
N THR A 246 6.30 14.64 -5.35
CA THR A 246 4.98 15.03 -5.88
C THR A 246 4.75 16.52 -5.61
N LEU A 247 3.80 17.13 -6.32
CA LEU A 247 3.37 18.51 -6.11
C LEU A 247 2.03 18.58 -5.37
N GLU A 248 1.44 17.44 -5.07
CA GLU A 248 0.13 17.36 -4.44
C GLU A 248 0.31 17.32 -2.93
N THR A 249 -0.05 18.41 -2.26
CA THR A 249 0.12 18.58 -0.81
C THR A 249 -0.48 17.42 -0.02
N LYS A 250 -1.67 16.95 -0.40
CA LYS A 250 -2.34 15.81 0.25
C LYS A 250 -1.50 14.53 0.18
N VAL A 251 -0.88 14.25 -0.95
CA VAL A 251 -0.04 13.06 -1.16
C VAL A 251 1.27 13.20 -0.37
N GLN A 252 1.86 14.40 -0.31
CA GLN A 252 3.04 14.68 0.51
C GLN A 252 2.77 14.47 2.01
N GLU A 253 1.64 14.99 2.50
CA GLU A 253 1.22 14.82 3.90
C GLU A 253 1.00 13.34 4.22
N MET A 254 0.40 12.58 3.30
CA MET A 254 0.19 11.15 3.49
C MET A 254 1.51 10.35 3.47
N ASP A 255 2.43 10.62 2.54
CA ASP A 255 3.77 9.99 2.52
C ASP A 255 4.54 10.25 3.81
N ALA A 256 4.58 11.50 4.28
CA ALA A 256 5.23 11.87 5.53
C ALA A 256 4.64 11.12 6.73
N ARG A 257 3.31 11.03 6.79
CA ARG A 257 2.60 10.27 7.82
C ARG A 257 2.95 8.78 7.77
N MET A 258 2.93 8.17 6.58
CA MET A 258 3.19 6.75 6.42
C MET A 258 4.62 6.38 6.81
N ARG A 259 5.61 7.21 6.45
CA ARG A 259 6.99 7.04 6.90
C ARG A 259 7.11 7.08 8.42
N ALA A 260 6.43 8.02 9.07
CA ALA A 260 6.45 8.14 10.52
C ALA A 260 5.81 6.91 11.20
N VAL A 261 4.67 6.45 10.70
CA VAL A 261 3.96 5.26 11.20
C VAL A 261 4.82 4.00 11.01
N ILE A 262 5.37 3.78 9.82
CA ILE A 262 6.19 2.59 9.52
C ILE A 262 7.44 2.57 10.39
N ALA A 263 8.11 3.73 10.56
CA ALA A 263 9.27 3.83 11.44
C ALA A 263 8.93 3.61 12.92
N GLU A 264 7.76 4.05 13.37
CA GLU A 264 7.27 3.81 14.73
C GLU A 264 6.96 2.33 14.96
N ARG A 265 6.21 1.70 14.04
CA ARG A 265 5.93 0.27 14.08
C ARG A 265 7.22 -0.54 14.07
N ALA A 266 8.20 -0.22 13.23
CA ALA A 266 9.47 -0.93 13.19
C ALA A 266 10.18 -0.95 14.56
N ARG A 267 10.18 0.18 15.28
CA ARG A 267 10.77 0.27 16.63
C ARG A 267 10.01 -0.57 17.66
N ASP A 268 8.68 -0.57 17.59
CA ASP A 268 7.86 -1.36 18.52
C ASP A 268 7.96 -2.86 18.22
N LEU A 269 8.15 -3.20 16.95
CA LEU A 269 8.28 -4.56 16.47
C LEU A 269 9.63 -5.19 16.78
N ASP A 270 10.72 -4.44 16.92
CA ASP A 270 11.98 -5.03 17.39
C ASP A 270 11.83 -5.70 18.77
N GLY A 271 10.89 -5.22 19.61
CA GLY A 271 10.52 -5.87 20.87
C GLY A 271 9.48 -6.99 20.72
N VAL A 272 8.55 -6.85 19.78
CA VAL A 272 7.41 -7.77 19.60
C VAL A 272 7.73 -8.94 18.67
N VAL A 273 8.47 -8.74 17.58
CA VAL A 273 8.99 -9.82 16.72
C VAL A 273 9.95 -10.71 17.50
N ALA A 274 10.76 -10.12 18.38
CA ALA A 274 11.56 -10.86 19.36
C ALA A 274 10.73 -11.56 20.45
N GLN A 275 9.40 -11.41 20.49
CA GLN A 275 8.49 -12.17 21.35
C GLN A 275 7.61 -13.14 20.54
N ILE A 276 7.09 -12.71 19.38
CA ILE A 276 6.26 -13.48 18.45
C ILE A 276 7.07 -14.56 17.73
N LEU A 277 8.34 -14.30 17.36
CA LEU A 277 9.25 -15.31 16.82
C LEU A 277 9.92 -16.16 17.92
N VAL A 278 9.68 -15.89 19.22
CA VAL A 278 10.55 -16.40 20.30
C VAL A 278 9.86 -17.25 21.36
N SER A 279 8.54 -17.47 21.35
CA SER A 279 8.01 -18.64 22.09
C SER A 279 6.75 -19.24 21.50
N ASN A 280 6.70 -20.58 21.49
CA ASN A 280 5.49 -21.36 21.27
C ASN A 280 4.34 -20.83 22.13
N GLU A 281 4.64 -20.39 23.35
CA GLU A 281 3.71 -19.79 24.30
C GLU A 281 3.02 -18.53 23.77
N GLU A 282 3.71 -17.65 23.04
CA GLU A 282 3.09 -16.45 22.45
C GLU A 282 2.14 -16.82 21.31
N ARG A 283 2.47 -17.85 20.53
CA ARG A 283 1.57 -18.41 19.51
C ARG A 283 0.32 -19.01 20.16
N VAL A 284 0.50 -19.77 21.24
CA VAL A 284 -0.60 -20.31 22.06
C VAL A 284 -1.47 -19.18 22.61
N ARG A 285 -0.85 -18.13 23.15
CA ARG A 285 -1.56 -16.97 23.69
C ARG A 285 -2.41 -16.25 22.66
N VAL A 286 -1.86 -16.01 21.46
CA VAL A 286 -2.59 -15.33 20.37
C VAL A 286 -3.75 -16.18 19.87
N ALA A 287 -3.53 -17.48 19.64
CA ALA A 287 -4.58 -18.40 19.23
C ALA A 287 -5.68 -18.54 20.30
N ALA A 288 -5.31 -18.61 21.58
CA ALA A 288 -6.24 -18.61 22.71
C ALA A 288 -7.10 -17.34 22.75
N TYR A 289 -6.47 -16.18 22.55
CA TYR A 289 -7.16 -14.88 22.53
C TYR A 289 -8.22 -14.80 21.42
N PHE A 290 -7.92 -15.28 20.21
CA PHE A 290 -8.90 -15.27 19.13
C PHE A 290 -10.06 -16.25 19.35
N ARG A 291 -9.82 -17.40 20.01
CA ARG A 291 -10.90 -18.33 20.42
C ARG A 291 -11.84 -17.69 21.43
N TRP A 292 -11.27 -17.02 22.43
CA TRP A 292 -12.05 -16.28 23.41
C TRP A 292 -12.93 -15.20 22.76
N LEU A 293 -12.38 -14.48 21.78
CA LEU A 293 -13.16 -13.52 20.98
C LEU A 293 -14.29 -14.21 20.20
N ALA A 294 -14.03 -15.33 19.54
CA ALA A 294 -15.02 -16.07 18.76
C ALA A 294 -16.16 -16.64 19.61
N ARG A 295 -15.90 -16.94 20.89
CA ARG A 295 -16.90 -17.38 21.88
C ARG A 295 -17.66 -16.22 22.54
N GLY A 296 -17.46 -14.99 22.07
CA GLY A 296 -18.18 -13.82 22.57
C GLY A 296 -17.67 -13.33 23.92
N LYS A 297 -16.38 -13.52 24.22
CA LYS A 297 -15.72 -13.02 25.44
C LYS A 297 -16.31 -13.58 26.73
N GLN A 298 -16.75 -14.84 26.73
CA GLN A 298 -17.30 -15.48 27.93
C GLN A 298 -16.24 -15.58 29.04
N ASP A 299 -16.60 -15.15 30.26
CA ASP A 299 -15.74 -15.26 31.43
C ASP A 299 -15.53 -16.73 31.83
N GLY A 300 -14.28 -17.08 32.18
CA GLY A 300 -13.88 -18.42 32.63
C GLY A 300 -13.36 -19.37 31.54
N ALA A 301 -13.50 -19.02 30.26
CA ALA A 301 -13.05 -19.88 29.15
C ALA A 301 -11.56 -19.72 28.77
N ALA A 302 -10.86 -18.73 29.34
CA ALA A 302 -9.51 -18.37 28.89
C ALA A 302 -8.48 -19.50 29.00
N LEU A 303 -8.57 -20.34 30.04
CA LEU A 303 -7.67 -21.50 30.20
C LEU A 303 -8.00 -22.61 29.19
N ASP A 304 -9.28 -22.85 28.93
CA ASP A 304 -9.71 -23.85 27.94
C ASP A 304 -9.29 -23.43 26.53
N ASP A 305 -9.46 -22.15 26.19
CA ASP A 305 -9.01 -21.56 24.94
C ASP A 305 -7.48 -21.66 24.78
N TRP A 306 -6.73 -21.50 25.87
CA TRP A 306 -5.28 -21.70 25.92
C TRP A 306 -4.87 -23.15 25.68
N LEU A 307 -5.43 -24.09 26.41
CA LEU A 307 -5.10 -25.51 26.29
C LEU A 307 -5.51 -26.09 24.93
N GLU A 308 -6.56 -25.54 24.32
CA GLU A 308 -6.98 -25.90 22.96
C GLU A 308 -5.99 -25.36 21.93
N ALA A 309 -5.61 -24.08 22.04
CA ALA A 309 -4.58 -23.47 21.20
C ALA A 309 -3.22 -24.20 21.29
N GLU A 310 -2.80 -24.58 22.51
CA GLU A 310 -1.57 -25.33 22.74
C GLU A 310 -1.57 -26.70 22.07
N ARG A 311 -2.68 -27.44 22.17
CA ARG A 311 -2.82 -28.75 21.54
C ARG A 311 -2.72 -28.65 20.02
N GLU A 312 -3.38 -27.67 19.42
CA GLU A 312 -3.36 -27.49 17.97
C GLU A 312 -1.98 -27.13 17.43
N LEU A 313 -1.30 -26.18 18.10
CA LEU A 313 0.02 -25.72 17.68
C LEU A 313 1.11 -26.78 17.90
N ASN A 314 0.99 -27.61 18.94
CA ASN A 314 1.92 -28.73 19.18
C ASN A 314 1.72 -29.90 18.22
N VAL A 315 0.49 -30.20 17.77
CA VAL A 315 0.24 -31.26 16.78
C VAL A 315 0.82 -30.88 15.41
N ASN A 316 0.69 -29.62 15.00
CA ASN A 316 1.21 -29.14 13.71
C ASN A 316 2.75 -29.03 13.67
N GLY A 317 3.40 -28.86 14.82
CA GLY A 317 4.86 -28.82 14.91
C GLY A 317 5.55 -30.18 14.73
N GLN A 318 4.85 -31.30 14.94
CA GLN A 318 5.40 -32.66 14.80
C GLN A 318 5.29 -33.21 13.38
N THR A 319 4.37 -32.70 12.56
CA THR A 319 4.20 -33.09 11.14
C THR A 319 5.13 -32.33 10.19
N ALA A 320 5.79 -31.27 10.66
CA ALA A 320 6.66 -30.40 9.86
C ALA A 320 8.17 -30.63 10.07
N ALA A 321 8.55 -31.64 10.88
CA ALA A 321 9.93 -32.06 11.13
C ALA A 321 10.21 -33.43 10.52
#